data_AF-A0A832BRE9-F1
#
_entry.id   AF-A0A832BRE9-F1
#
_cell.length_a   1.000
_cell.length_b   1.000
_cell.length_c   1.000
_cell.angle_alpha   90.00
_cell.angle_beta   90.00
_cell.angle_gamma   90.00
#
_symmetry.space_group_name_H-M   'P 1'
#
loop_
_entity.id
_entity.type
_entity.pdbx_description
1 polymer ?
#
loop_
_entity_poly.entity_id
_entity_poly.type
_entity_poly.pdbx_seq_one_letter_code
_entity_poly.pdbx_strand_id
1 'polypeptide(L)'
;MHPAKVQLRGFTESEISRALKRAEEFKAEFVKNEHGVDFFFEDVENARLFISKLQRELRFEKKMSTENLGFRKGRARFLFVYSLRKI
;
A
#
# COMPACT_ATOMS: atom_id res chain seq x y z
N MET A 1 -4.44 6.22 -12.72
CA MET A 1 -5.28 6.22 -11.50
C MET A 1 -5.15 4.86 -10.86
N HIS A 2 -4.57 4.81 -9.67
CA HIS A 2 -4.29 3.57 -8.95
C HIS A 2 -5.54 3.06 -8.23
N PRO A 3 -5.94 1.80 -8.40
CA PRO A 3 -7.05 1.20 -7.65
C PRO A 3 -6.68 0.84 -6.21
N ALA A 4 -5.40 0.77 -5.85
CA ALA A 4 -4.98 0.46 -4.48
C ALA A 4 -3.80 1.31 -3.99
N LYS A 5 -3.80 1.61 -2.69
CA LYS A 5 -2.72 2.27 -1.96
C LYS A 5 -2.39 1.49 -0.70
N VAL A 6 -1.10 1.25 -0.45
CA VAL A 6 -0.60 0.65 0.80
C VAL A 6 0.21 1.71 1.54
N GLN A 7 -0.15 1.97 2.79
CA GLN A 7 0.47 2.97 3.64
C GLN A 7 1.29 2.26 4.71
N LEU A 8 2.58 2.53 4.76
CA LEU A 8 3.50 1.99 5.76
C LEU A 8 3.77 3.09 6.80
N ARG A 9 3.43 2.85 8.08
CA ARG A 9 3.53 3.85 9.17
C ARG A 9 4.21 3.31 10.42
N GLY A 10 5.12 4.10 11.00
CA GLY A 10 5.84 3.75 12.23
C GLY A 10 6.96 2.71 12.05
N PHE A 11 7.47 2.55 10.83
CA PHE A 11 8.59 1.64 10.51
C PHE A 11 9.91 2.42 10.47
N THR A 12 11.01 1.72 10.74
CA THR A 12 12.35 2.31 10.65
C THR A 12 12.75 2.53 9.19
N GLU A 13 13.75 3.38 8.94
CA GLU A 13 14.28 3.60 7.59
C GLU A 13 14.77 2.31 6.93
N SER A 14 15.35 1.39 7.72
CA SER A 14 15.82 0.09 7.22
C SER A 14 14.67 -0.81 6.78
N GLU A 15 13.55 -0.81 7.52
CA GLU A 15 12.33 -1.55 7.16
C GLU A 15 11.64 -0.93 5.94
N ILE A 16 11.59 0.40 5.86
CA ILE A 16 11.07 1.13 4.70
C ILE A 16 11.91 0.81 3.46
N SER A 17 13.23 0.74 3.59
CA SER A 17 14.15 0.41 2.48
C SER A 17 13.91 -1.00 1.94
N ARG A 18 13.64 -1.97 2.83
CA ARG A 18 13.23 -3.32 2.41
C ARG A 18 11.88 -3.31 1.69
N ALA A 19 10.91 -2.55 2.21
CA ALA A 19 9.60 -2.43 1.59
C ALA A 19 9.67 -1.78 0.19
N LEU A 20 10.53 -0.76 0.01
CA LEU A 20 10.80 -0.13 -1.29
C LEU A 20 11.36 -1.14 -2.29
N LYS A 21 12.36 -1.93 -1.89
CA LYS A 21 12.92 -2.99 -2.75
C LYS A 21 11.87 -4.02 -3.17
N ARG A 22 10.96 -4.39 -2.26
CA ARG A 22 9.83 -5.28 -2.60
C ARG A 22 8.82 -4.61 -3.52
N ALA A 23 8.58 -3.32 -3.36
CA ALA A 23 7.64 -2.55 -4.18
C ALA A 23 8.09 -2.44 -5.64
N GLU A 24 9.40 -2.40 -5.90
CA GLU A 24 9.98 -2.43 -7.25
C GLU A 24 9.57 -3.69 -8.04
N GLU A 25 9.48 -4.84 -7.38
CA GLU A 25 9.03 -6.11 -8.00
C GLU A 25 7.60 -6.00 -8.58
N PHE A 26 6.78 -5.12 -8.01
CA PHE A 26 5.39 -4.88 -8.41
C PHE A 26 5.21 -3.59 -9.22
N LYS A 27 6.31 -2.89 -9.57
CA LYS A 27 6.31 -1.59 -10.25
C LYS A 27 5.40 -0.55 -9.56
N ALA A 28 5.33 -0.61 -8.24
CA ALA A 28 4.51 0.33 -7.47
C ALA A 28 5.18 1.72 -7.43
N GLU A 29 4.40 2.76 -7.66
CA GLU A 29 4.83 4.13 -7.42
C GLU A 29 4.85 4.39 -5.92
N PHE A 30 5.76 5.24 -5.42
CA PHE A 30 5.82 5.55 -4.00
C PHE A 30 6.00 7.04 -3.73
N VAL A 31 5.44 7.48 -2.60
CA VAL A 31 5.58 8.84 -2.07
C VAL A 31 5.99 8.74 -0.61
N LYS A 32 7.14 9.30 -0.26
CA LYS A 32 7.56 9.45 1.15
C LYS A 32 6.85 10.64 1.77
N ASN A 33 6.45 10.50 3.03
CA ASN A 33 5.86 11.56 3.83
C ASN A 33 6.45 11.55 5.24
N GLU A 34 6.15 12.57 6.04
CA GLU A 34 6.68 12.73 7.41
C GLU A 34 6.35 11.55 8.33
N HIS A 35 5.34 10.76 7.97
CA HIS A 35 4.84 9.65 8.78
C HIS A 35 5.24 8.26 8.24
N GLY A 36 5.93 8.19 7.10
CA GLY A 36 6.34 6.93 6.45
C GLY A 36 6.30 7.00 4.92
N VAL A 37 5.70 5.98 4.30
CA VAL A 37 5.65 5.86 2.83
C VAL A 37 4.30 5.34 2.35
N ASP A 38 3.83 5.88 1.23
CA ASP A 38 2.64 5.41 0.52
C ASP A 38 3.05 4.78 -0.79
N PHE A 39 2.58 3.56 -1.03
CA PHE A 39 2.78 2.80 -2.26
C PHE A 39 1.48 2.74 -3.04
N PHE A 40 1.53 3.04 -4.33
CA PHE A 40 0.38 3.04 -5.23
C PHE A 40 0.54 1.94 -6.27
N PHE A 41 -0.52 1.13 -6.41
CA PHE A 41 -0.51 -0.05 -7.26
C PHE A 41 -1.56 0.08 -8.36
N GLU A 42 -1.20 -0.33 -9.58
CA GLU A 42 -2.11 -0.41 -10.73
C GLU A 42 -3.15 -1.53 -10.61
N ASP A 43 -2.93 -2.50 -9.71
CA ASP A 43 -3.81 -3.62 -9.43
C ASP A 43 -3.92 -3.85 -7.91
N VAL A 44 -5.14 -4.11 -7.45
CA VAL A 44 -5.44 -4.48 -6.06
C VAL A 44 -4.77 -5.81 -5.68
N GLU A 45 -4.65 -6.74 -6.63
CA GLU A 45 -4.03 -8.04 -6.36
C GLU A 45 -2.52 -7.90 -6.12
N ASN A 46 -1.84 -7.05 -6.89
CA ASN A 46 -0.44 -6.73 -6.65
C ASN A 46 -0.24 -6.11 -5.25
N ALA A 47 -1.13 -5.22 -4.81
CA ALA A 47 -1.09 -4.68 -3.46
C ALA A 47 -1.23 -5.76 -2.38
N ARG A 48 -2.12 -6.75 -2.58
CA ARG A 48 -2.32 -7.87 -1.63
C ARG A 48 -1.13 -8.80 -1.57
N LEU A 49 -0.55 -9.13 -2.73
CA LEU A 49 0.66 -9.96 -2.82
C LEU A 49 1.84 -9.26 -2.16
N PHE A 50 2.00 -7.95 -2.39
CA PHE A 50 2.99 -7.12 -1.72
C PHE A 50 2.84 -7.16 -0.20
N ILE A 51 1.63 -6.92 0.33
CA ILE A 51 1.35 -7.00 1.76
C ILE A 51 1.68 -8.40 2.30
N SER A 52 1.29 -9.46 1.59
CA SER A 52 1.54 -10.84 2.00
C SER A 52 3.03 -11.17 2.06
N LYS A 53 3.85 -10.63 1.13
CA LYS A 53 5.31 -10.72 1.21
C LYS A 53 5.86 -9.95 2.41
N LEU A 54 5.40 -8.72 2.64
CA LEU A 54 5.83 -7.92 3.78
C LEU A 54 5.49 -8.56 5.12
N GLN A 55 4.33 -9.21 5.26
CA GLN A 55 3.94 -9.92 6.49
C GLN A 55 4.91 -11.04 6.87
N ARG A 56 5.68 -11.59 5.92
CA ARG A 56 6.71 -12.61 6.20
C ARG A 56 8.00 -12.02 6.77
N GLU A 57 8.24 -10.73 6.55
CA GLU A 57 9.49 -10.05 6.89
C GLU A 57 9.35 -9.09 8.06
N LEU A 58 8.15 -8.51 8.23
CA LEU A 58 7.86 -7.45 9.19
C LEU A 58 6.62 -7.79 10.01
N ARG A 59 6.61 -7.38 11.28
CA ARG A 59 5.44 -7.50 12.17
C ARG A 59 4.64 -6.20 12.15
N PHE A 60 3.36 -6.30 11.82
CA PHE A 60 2.46 -5.16 11.77
C PHE A 60 0.99 -5.55 11.86
N GLU A 61 0.18 -4.60 12.31
CA GLU A 61 -1.26 -4.63 12.14
C GLU A 61 -1.64 -4.10 10.74
N LYS A 62 -2.66 -4.71 10.15
CA LYS A 62 -3.22 -4.30 8.86
C LYS A 62 -4.67 -3.86 9.05
N LYS A 63 -5.00 -2.64 8.64
CA LYS A 63 -6.38 -2.15 8.48
C LYS A 63 -6.66 -1.88 7.00
N MET A 64 -7.89 -2.12 6.58
CA MET A 64 -8.33 -1.86 5.21
C MET A 64 -9.56 -0.96 5.22
N SER A 65 -9.58 0.01 4.30
CA SER A 65 -10.72 0.87 4.02
C SER A 65 -10.85 1.08 2.51
N THR A 66 -11.99 1.65 2.10
CA THR A 66 -12.22 2.07 0.73
C THR A 66 -12.57 3.54 0.68
N GLU A 67 -11.97 4.27 -0.25
CA GLU A 67 -12.33 5.65 -0.56
C GLU A 67 -13.15 5.67 -1.85
N ASN A 68 -14.32 6.31 -1.82
CA ASN A 68 -15.17 6.45 -3.00
C ASN A 68 -14.60 7.56 -3.90
N LEU A 69 -14.21 7.21 -5.12
CA LEU A 69 -13.66 8.12 -6.12
C LEU A 69 -14.71 8.60 -7.14
N GLY A 70 -16.00 8.36 -6.84
CA GLY A 70 -17.14 8.73 -7.65
C GLY A 70 -17.55 7.65 -8.65
N PHE A 71 -18.33 8.06 -9.65
CA PHE A 71 -18.92 7.18 -10.65
C PHE A 71 -18.33 7.46 -12.03
N ARG A 72 -18.02 6.40 -12.81
CA ARG A 72 -17.64 6.51 -14.22
C ARG A 72 -18.43 5.50 -15.04
N LYS A 73 -19.16 5.96 -16.06
CA LYS A 73 -20.03 5.12 -16.91
C LYS A 73 -21.00 4.24 -16.08
N GLY A 74 -21.61 4.82 -15.04
CA GLY A 74 -22.57 4.13 -14.17
C GLY A 74 -21.96 3.12 -13.17
N ARG A 75 -20.63 3.01 -13.10
CA ARG A 75 -19.93 2.15 -12.12
C ARG A 75 -19.20 2.98 -11.08
N ALA A 76 -19.40 2.66 -9.80
CA ALA A 76 -18.64 3.25 -8.70
C ALA A 76 -17.17 2.85 -8.81
N ARG A 77 -16.26 3.80 -8.57
CA ARG A 77 -14.83 3.56 -8.48
C ARG A 77 -14.39 3.72 -7.05
N PHE A 78 -13.62 2.75 -6.57
CA PHE A 78 -13.07 2.76 -5.22
C PHE A 78 -11.55 2.72 -5.29
N LEU A 79 -10.93 3.44 -4.37
CA LEU A 79 -9.54 3.24 -4.00
C LEU A 79 -9.50 2.34 -2.77
N PHE A 80 -8.83 1.19 -2.89
CA PHE A 80 -8.57 0.32 -1.75
C PHE A 80 -7.37 0.85 -0.98
N VAL A 81 -7.56 1.19 0.28
CA VAL A 81 -6.51 1.72 1.15
C VAL A 81 -6.17 0.69 2.21
N TYR A 82 -4.91 0.26 2.24
CA TYR A 82 -4.38 -0.63 3.26
C TYR A 82 -3.42 0.14 4.15
N SER A 83 -3.74 0.28 5.43
CA SER A 83 -2.88 0.92 6.41
C SER A 83 -2.15 -0.16 7.21
N LEU A 84 -0.82 -0.18 7.10
CA LEU A 84 0.07 -1.08 7.82
C LEU A 84 0.75 -0.28 8.92
N ARG A 85 0.58 -0.70 10.17
CA ARG A 85 1.17 -0.05 11.34
C ARG A 85 2.01 -1.06 12.13
N LYS A 86 3.25 -0.68 12.43
CA LYS A 86 4.16 -1.52 13.22
C LYS A 86 3.58 -1.82 14.61
N ILE A 87 3.80 -3.06 15.07
CA ILE A 87 3.51 -3.53 16.44
C ILE A 87 4.78 -3.38 17.27
#